data_AF-A0A0J1B0Y3-F1
#
_entry.id   AF-A0A0J1B0Y3-F1
#
_cell.length_a   1.000
_cell.length_b   1.000
_cell.length_c   1.000
_cell.angle_alpha   90.00
_cell.angle_beta   90.00
_cell.angle_gamma   90.00
#
_symmetry.space_group_name_H-M   'P 1'
#
loop_
_entity.id
_entity.type
_entity.pdbx_description
1 polymer ?
#
loop_
_entity_poly.entity_id
_entity_poly.type
_entity_poly.pdbx_seq_one_letter_code
_entity_poly.pdbx_strand_id
1 'polypeptide(L)'
;MSTSCVRALLGAPRAALRSRRPRCAMLATHHAHISSHLSIPARSLATEAPAPAPSPSASSPPPKTLYPAVLPAQRGALTGDEASAYLSSILSLPGGTFPPALALQILTHKSYRFAHRLAHPPPYSDAELAQSQVSHNARLGFVGRRALAAYMAMFVHSSMPSTQAVYAADFLRGKDIAGKLDALRHQNNIGRVVGDRWQIGEVMRWDNNETGREGGYAKVKGLTVEAVLGGVFTHLGSPAAQRAYHLHILPLLQEQLRDPALIEAAERVRDSAQGLGGVLP
;
A
#
# COMPACT_ATOMS: atom_id res chain seq x y z
N MET A 1 -65.86 -21.93 26.46
CA MET A 1 -66.55 -22.44 25.26
C MET A 1 -66.20 -21.54 24.08
N SER A 2 -66.13 -22.12 22.87
CA SER A 2 -65.88 -21.48 21.55
C SER A 2 -64.44 -21.22 21.09
N THR A 3 -63.87 -22.28 20.51
CA THR A 3 -63.26 -22.41 19.17
C THR A 3 -63.04 -21.18 18.28
N SER A 4 -61.81 -21.03 17.77
CA SER A 4 -61.47 -20.64 16.39
C SER A 4 -59.95 -20.49 16.25
N CYS A 5 -59.27 -20.72 15.12
CA CYS A 5 -59.59 -21.36 13.86
C CYS A 5 -58.22 -21.47 13.17
N VAL A 6 -57.82 -22.70 12.79
CA VAL A 6 -56.59 -22.97 12.03
C VAL A 6 -56.88 -22.65 10.56
N ARG A 7 -56.05 -21.81 9.92
CA ARG A 7 -56.07 -21.68 8.47
C ARG A 7 -54.65 -21.67 7.90
N ALA A 8 -54.32 -22.81 7.29
CA ALA A 8 -53.20 -23.01 6.41
C ALA A 8 -53.37 -22.21 5.12
N LEU A 9 -52.29 -21.62 4.63
CA LEU A 9 -52.18 -21.14 3.25
C LEU A 9 -50.89 -21.71 2.62
N LEU A 10 -51.14 -22.63 1.69
CA LEU A 10 -50.31 -23.03 0.56
C LEU A 10 -49.79 -21.74 -0.15
N GLY A 11 -48.52 -21.62 -0.52
CA GLY A 11 -47.90 -22.38 -1.60
C GLY A 11 -48.01 -21.61 -2.92
N ALA A 12 -47.02 -20.77 -3.25
CA ALA A 12 -46.83 -20.22 -4.60
C ALA A 12 -45.33 -20.00 -4.91
N PRO A 13 -44.84 -20.37 -6.10
CA PRO A 13 -43.43 -20.33 -6.46
C PRO A 13 -43.02 -18.93 -6.96
N ARG A 14 -41.88 -18.42 -6.47
CA ARG A 14 -41.26 -17.20 -7.02
C ARG A 14 -40.30 -17.55 -8.15
N ALA A 15 -40.67 -17.11 -9.34
CA ALA A 15 -39.95 -17.23 -10.59
C ALA A 15 -38.53 -16.62 -10.53
N ALA A 16 -37.60 -17.32 -11.19
CA ALA A 16 -36.24 -16.90 -11.41
C ALA A 16 -36.16 -15.70 -12.37
N LEU A 17 -35.80 -14.51 -11.86
CA LEU A 17 -35.34 -13.41 -12.70
C LEU A 17 -33.86 -13.61 -13.03
N ARG A 18 -33.61 -14.10 -14.25
CA ARG A 18 -32.32 -14.01 -14.94
C ARG A 18 -32.03 -12.54 -15.25
N SER A 19 -31.11 -11.91 -14.53
CA SER A 19 -30.57 -10.60 -14.93
C SER A 19 -29.53 -10.79 -16.05
N ARG A 20 -29.84 -10.18 -17.20
CA ARG A 20 -28.98 -10.11 -18.37
C ARG A 20 -27.79 -9.20 -18.05
N ARG A 21 -26.58 -9.70 -18.27
CA ARG A 21 -25.36 -8.89 -18.32
C ARG A 21 -25.38 -7.99 -19.56
N PRO A 22 -25.17 -6.67 -19.46
CA PRO A 22 -24.88 -5.86 -20.63
C PRO A 22 -23.43 -6.12 -21.09
N ARG A 23 -23.29 -6.48 -22.37
CA ARG A 23 -22.02 -6.53 -23.10
C ARG A 23 -21.48 -5.10 -23.25
N CYS A 24 -20.32 -4.80 -22.68
CA CYS A 24 -19.54 -3.63 -23.05
C CYS A 24 -19.00 -3.85 -24.47
N ALA A 25 -19.54 -3.09 -25.42
CA ALA A 25 -18.96 -2.94 -26.74
C ALA A 25 -17.67 -2.11 -26.64
N MET A 26 -16.57 -2.70 -27.12
CA MET A 26 -15.34 -2.00 -27.44
C MET A 26 -15.62 -1.02 -28.58
N LEU A 27 -15.49 0.28 -28.32
CA LEU A 27 -15.37 1.29 -29.37
C LEU A 27 -13.89 1.70 -29.45
N ALA A 28 -13.24 1.21 -30.50
CA ALA A 28 -11.95 1.64 -30.97
C ALA A 28 -12.08 3.08 -31.52
N THR A 29 -11.40 4.03 -30.90
CA THR A 29 -11.25 5.38 -31.45
C THR A 29 -10.03 5.42 -32.36
N HIS A 30 -10.31 5.77 -33.61
CA HIS A 30 -9.37 5.96 -34.70
C HIS A 30 -8.36 7.08 -34.42
N HIS A 31 -7.09 6.78 -34.70
CA HIS A 31 -6.06 7.77 -34.98
C HIS A 31 -6.44 8.55 -36.26
N ALA A 32 -6.55 9.87 -36.16
CA ALA A 32 -6.61 10.77 -37.31
C ALA A 32 -5.43 11.75 -37.26
N HIS A 33 -4.65 11.71 -38.33
CA HIS A 33 -3.63 12.68 -38.71
C HIS A 33 -4.22 14.09 -38.81
N ILE A 34 -3.58 15.08 -38.18
CA ILE A 34 -3.64 16.47 -38.62
C ILE A 34 -2.22 16.99 -38.69
N SER A 35 -1.66 16.98 -39.91
CA SER A 35 -0.56 17.84 -40.31
C SER A 35 -1.11 19.24 -40.53
N SER A 36 -0.58 20.23 -39.83
CA SER A 36 -0.69 21.63 -40.23
C SER A 36 0.70 22.28 -40.23
N HIS A 37 1.13 22.58 -41.44
CA HIS A 37 2.30 23.38 -41.77
C HIS A 37 2.14 24.79 -41.19
N LEU A 38 3.13 25.24 -40.43
CA LEU A 38 3.40 26.67 -40.24
C LEU A 38 4.87 26.93 -40.53
N SER A 39 5.09 27.44 -41.74
CA SER A 39 6.36 27.96 -42.23
C SER A 39 6.62 29.33 -41.60
N ILE A 40 7.71 29.47 -40.84
CA ILE A 40 8.20 30.75 -40.33
C ILE A 40 9.40 31.17 -41.19
N PRO A 41 9.41 32.38 -41.78
CA PRO A 41 10.51 32.85 -42.61
C PRO A 41 11.75 33.20 -41.77
N ALA A 42 12.91 32.74 -42.25
CA ALA A 42 14.22 33.05 -41.72
C ALA A 42 14.57 34.54 -41.97
N ARG A 43 14.81 35.29 -40.90
CA ARG A 43 15.36 36.65 -40.96
C ARG A 43 16.77 36.61 -40.38
N SER A 44 17.75 36.76 -41.27
CA SER A 44 19.17 36.88 -41.00
C SER A 44 19.45 38.23 -40.32
N LEU A 45 19.99 38.19 -39.11
CA LEU A 45 20.68 39.32 -38.48
C LEU A 45 22.00 38.76 -37.93
N ALA A 46 23.07 39.11 -38.62
CA ALA A 46 24.42 38.95 -38.14
C ALA A 46 24.62 39.87 -36.93
N THR A 47 25.03 39.31 -35.80
CA THR A 47 25.59 40.06 -34.69
C THR A 47 26.83 39.32 -34.23
N GLU A 48 27.93 40.05 -34.31
CA GLU A 48 29.30 39.69 -34.03
C GLU A 48 29.45 39.29 -32.54
N ALA A 49 29.91 38.05 -32.29
CA ALA A 49 30.06 37.50 -30.96
C ALA A 49 31.50 37.74 -30.44
N PRO A 50 31.68 38.29 -29.22
CA PRO A 50 33.00 38.44 -28.61
C PRO A 50 33.55 37.10 -28.08
N ALA A 51 34.88 37.02 -28.05
CA ALA A 51 35.70 35.83 -27.78
C ALA A 51 35.40 35.12 -26.43
N PRO A 52 35.63 33.78 -26.36
CA PRO A 52 35.40 33.00 -25.14
C PRO A 52 36.48 33.24 -24.08
N ALA A 53 36.03 33.56 -22.87
CA ALA A 53 36.88 33.59 -21.67
C ALA A 53 37.26 32.17 -21.22
N PRO A 54 38.43 31.97 -20.58
CA PRO A 54 38.92 30.66 -20.16
C PRO A 54 38.09 30.06 -19.02
N SER A 55 37.78 28.77 -19.17
CA SER A 55 37.03 27.93 -18.23
C SER A 55 37.69 27.85 -16.85
N PRO A 56 36.95 28.04 -15.74
CA PRO A 56 37.43 27.67 -14.43
C PRO A 56 37.44 26.14 -14.28
N SER A 57 38.59 25.65 -13.84
CA SER A 57 38.92 24.26 -13.51
C SER A 57 37.78 23.49 -12.86
N ALA A 58 37.50 22.30 -13.41
CA ALA A 58 36.63 21.30 -12.83
C ALA A 58 37.10 20.95 -11.42
N SER A 59 36.32 21.33 -10.41
CA SER A 59 36.44 20.77 -9.07
C SER A 59 35.94 19.33 -9.12
N SER A 60 36.85 18.41 -8.87
CA SER A 60 36.54 16.99 -8.69
C SER A 60 35.41 16.84 -7.66
N PRO A 61 34.36 16.03 -7.93
CA PRO A 61 33.39 15.70 -6.90
C PRO A 61 34.12 15.03 -5.73
N PRO A 62 33.78 15.35 -4.47
CA PRO A 62 34.42 14.72 -3.33
C PRO A 62 34.19 13.20 -3.41
N PRO A 63 35.19 12.38 -3.01
CA PRO A 63 35.02 10.93 -2.96
C PRO A 63 33.80 10.65 -2.07
N LYS A 64 32.81 9.95 -2.64
CA LYS A 64 31.67 9.44 -1.88
C LYS A 64 32.24 8.67 -0.70
N THR A 65 32.06 9.25 0.48
CA THR A 65 32.41 8.60 1.74
C THR A 65 31.61 7.31 1.75
N LEU A 66 32.32 6.19 1.55
CA LEU A 66 31.82 4.86 1.80
C LEU A 66 31.49 4.84 3.29
N TYR A 67 30.26 5.21 3.64
CA TYR A 67 29.73 4.84 4.93
C TYR A 67 29.87 3.32 4.99
N PRO A 68 30.57 2.77 6.01
CA PRO A 68 30.45 1.35 6.25
C PRO A 68 28.99 1.11 6.57
N ALA A 69 28.26 0.58 5.58
CA ALA A 69 26.94 0.04 5.80
C ALA A 69 27.15 -1.09 6.80
N VAL A 70 26.94 -0.80 8.08
CA VAL A 70 26.69 -1.82 9.08
C VAL A 70 25.35 -2.42 8.65
N LEU A 71 25.43 -3.36 7.72
CA LEU A 71 24.31 -4.19 7.33
C LEU A 71 23.87 -4.88 8.63
N PRO A 72 22.63 -4.68 9.11
CA PRO A 72 22.11 -5.59 10.10
C PRO A 72 22.24 -6.98 9.48
N ALA A 73 22.99 -7.85 10.15
CA ALA A 73 23.24 -9.21 9.69
C ALA A 73 21.91 -9.80 9.20
N GLN A 74 21.86 -10.22 7.93
CA GLN A 74 20.70 -10.94 7.40
C GLN A 74 20.47 -12.13 8.36
N ARG A 75 19.47 -12.00 9.24
CA ARG A 75 18.95 -13.13 10.03
C ARG A 75 18.67 -14.26 9.04
N GLY A 76 18.91 -15.50 9.49
CA GLY A 76 18.73 -16.70 8.67
C GLY A 76 17.43 -16.67 7.85
N ALA A 77 17.44 -17.32 6.69
CA ALA A 77 16.37 -17.21 5.71
C ALA A 77 14.99 -17.49 6.32
N LEU A 78 14.24 -16.44 6.68
CA LEU A 78 12.92 -16.47 7.33
C LEU A 78 12.05 -17.59 6.74
N THR A 79 11.65 -18.57 7.52
CA THR A 79 10.81 -19.67 7.00
C THR A 79 9.35 -19.23 6.84
N GLY A 80 8.55 -20.02 6.11
CA GLY A 80 7.12 -19.73 5.96
C GLY A 80 6.35 -19.82 7.28
N ASP A 81 6.73 -20.74 8.16
CA ASP A 81 6.08 -20.93 9.46
C ASP A 81 6.42 -19.78 10.42
N GLU A 82 7.67 -19.33 10.44
CA GLU A 82 8.07 -18.13 11.18
C GLU A 82 7.34 -16.88 10.67
N ALA A 83 7.19 -16.75 9.35
CA ALA A 83 6.41 -15.65 8.75
C ALA A 83 4.94 -15.70 9.18
N SER A 84 4.32 -16.89 9.19
CA SER A 84 2.93 -17.05 9.61
C SER A 84 2.75 -16.75 11.10
N ALA A 85 3.66 -17.25 11.95
CA ALA A 85 3.67 -16.97 13.38
C ALA A 85 3.83 -15.48 13.67
N TYR A 86 4.74 -14.80 12.97
CA TYR A 86 4.93 -13.34 13.06
C TYR A 86 3.65 -12.58 12.68
N LEU A 87 3.03 -12.88 11.53
CA LEU A 87 1.81 -12.19 11.12
C LEU A 87 0.64 -12.45 12.08
N SER A 88 0.59 -13.65 12.66
CA SER A 88 -0.43 -14.00 13.66
C SER A 88 -0.24 -13.22 14.96
N SER A 89 1.01 -13.00 15.39
CA SER A 89 1.29 -12.23 16.61
C SER A 89 0.95 -10.75 16.46
N ILE A 90 1.27 -10.14 15.32
CA ILE A 90 1.00 -8.70 15.12
C ILE A 90 -0.49 -8.36 14.89
N LEU A 91 -1.26 -9.26 14.27
CA LEU A 91 -2.65 -8.98 13.89
C LEU A 91 -3.69 -9.64 14.81
N SER A 92 -3.36 -10.71 15.56
CA SER A 92 -4.29 -11.36 16.51
C SER A 92 -5.73 -11.53 15.98
N LEU A 93 -5.91 -11.89 14.69
CA LEU A 93 -7.21 -11.81 14.02
C LEU A 93 -8.11 -13.01 14.36
N PRO A 94 -9.40 -12.79 14.68
CA PRO A 94 -10.39 -13.85 14.75
C PRO A 94 -10.75 -14.29 13.32
N GLY A 95 -10.30 -15.47 12.90
CA GLY A 95 -10.63 -16.00 11.57
C GLY A 95 -9.56 -16.84 10.87
N GLY A 96 -8.38 -17.03 11.47
CA GLY A 96 -7.39 -18.01 11.01
C GLY A 96 -6.00 -17.44 10.77
N THR A 97 -5.02 -18.34 10.77
CA THR A 97 -3.60 -18.06 10.50
C THR A 97 -3.34 -18.02 9.00
N PHE A 98 -2.37 -17.22 8.55
CA PHE A 98 -1.97 -17.23 7.15
C PHE A 98 -1.31 -18.56 6.76
N PRO A 99 -1.60 -19.12 5.57
CA PRO A 99 -0.81 -20.21 5.04
C PRO A 99 0.69 -19.82 4.96
N PRO A 100 1.63 -20.68 5.36
CA PRO A 100 3.06 -20.36 5.42
C PRO A 100 3.62 -19.73 4.13
N ALA A 101 3.22 -20.26 2.96
CA ALA A 101 3.64 -19.73 1.66
C ALA A 101 3.13 -18.30 1.41
N LEU A 102 1.88 -18.01 1.79
CA LEU A 102 1.30 -16.67 1.64
C LEU A 102 1.94 -15.68 2.61
N ALA A 103 2.15 -16.10 3.87
CA ALA A 103 2.84 -15.28 4.87
C ALA A 103 4.24 -14.89 4.40
N LEU A 104 4.98 -15.85 3.84
CA LEU A 104 6.29 -15.62 3.28
C LEU A 104 6.25 -14.66 2.08
N GLN A 105 5.26 -14.83 1.20
CA GLN A 105 5.05 -13.94 0.07
C GLN A 105 4.75 -12.50 0.52
N ILE A 106 3.91 -12.32 1.54
CA ILE A 106 3.56 -11.00 2.12
C ILE A 106 4.82 -10.26 2.59
N LEU A 107 5.75 -10.97 3.24
CA LEU A 107 6.98 -10.42 3.79
C LEU A 107 8.15 -10.36 2.81
N THR A 108 7.97 -10.81 1.56
CA THR A 108 9.03 -10.79 0.54
C THR A 108 8.87 -9.61 -0.41
N HIS A 109 9.82 -8.69 -0.39
CA HIS A 109 9.87 -7.55 -1.30
C HIS A 109 10.43 -7.94 -2.67
N LYS A 110 10.06 -7.20 -3.73
CA LYS A 110 10.55 -7.43 -5.11
C LYS A 110 12.08 -7.34 -5.24
N SER A 111 12.74 -6.55 -4.38
CA SER A 111 14.21 -6.43 -4.41
C SER A 111 14.93 -7.66 -3.88
N TYR A 112 14.26 -8.53 -3.13
CA TYR A 112 14.88 -9.71 -2.56
C TYR A 112 15.46 -10.60 -3.66
N ARG A 113 16.76 -10.82 -3.60
CA ARG A 113 17.58 -11.57 -4.55
C ARG A 113 17.59 -11.06 -5.99
N PHE A 114 17.05 -9.87 -6.23
CA PHE A 114 17.10 -9.23 -7.54
C PHE A 114 18.50 -8.66 -7.83
N ALA A 115 19.18 -8.12 -6.80
CA ALA A 115 20.51 -7.51 -6.94
C ALA A 115 21.61 -8.53 -7.28
N HIS A 116 21.48 -9.79 -6.82
CA HIS A 116 22.44 -10.85 -7.13
C HIS A 116 22.60 -11.11 -8.64
N ARG A 117 21.56 -10.88 -9.46
CA ARG A 117 21.64 -11.05 -10.91
C ARG A 117 22.45 -9.98 -11.64
N LEU A 118 22.62 -8.80 -11.04
CA LEU A 118 23.44 -7.74 -11.65
C LEU A 118 24.91 -7.87 -11.23
N ALA A 119 25.17 -8.38 -10.03
CA ALA A 119 26.51 -8.56 -9.48
C ALA A 119 27.20 -9.86 -9.94
N HIS A 120 26.44 -10.92 -10.21
CA HIS A 120 26.96 -12.20 -10.70
C HIS A 120 26.53 -12.42 -12.15
N PRO A 121 27.38 -12.08 -13.14
CA PRO A 121 27.09 -12.39 -14.53
C PRO A 121 27.06 -13.92 -14.75
N PRO A 122 26.33 -14.40 -15.78
CA PRO A 122 26.16 -15.82 -16.05
C PRO A 122 27.50 -16.58 -16.21
N PRO A 123 27.50 -17.92 -16.00
CA PRO A 123 26.33 -18.80 -15.93
C PRO A 123 25.69 -18.90 -14.54
N TYR A 124 24.36 -18.85 -14.49
CA TYR A 124 23.60 -19.12 -13.27
C TYR A 124 23.29 -20.62 -13.17
N SER A 125 23.38 -21.16 -11.96
CA SER A 125 22.83 -22.50 -11.66
C SER A 125 21.29 -22.48 -11.70
N ASP A 126 20.68 -23.64 -11.97
CA ASP A 126 19.22 -23.81 -11.92
C ASP A 126 18.64 -23.43 -10.55
N ALA A 127 19.40 -23.68 -9.48
CA ALA A 127 19.03 -23.31 -8.12
C ALA A 127 18.95 -21.77 -7.95
N GLU A 128 19.90 -21.02 -8.50
CA GLU A 128 19.90 -19.55 -8.45
C GLU A 128 18.76 -18.95 -9.30
N LEU A 129 18.49 -19.55 -10.46
CA LEU A 129 17.36 -19.17 -11.31
C LEU A 129 16.03 -19.39 -10.58
N ALA A 130 15.82 -20.54 -9.94
CA ALA A 130 14.62 -20.79 -9.15
C ALA A 130 14.47 -19.81 -7.97
N GLN A 131 15.56 -19.50 -7.28
CA GLN A 131 15.56 -18.56 -6.14
C GLN A 131 15.29 -17.10 -6.52
N SER A 132 15.55 -16.72 -7.77
CA SER A 132 15.27 -15.37 -8.27
C SER A 132 13.83 -15.17 -8.76
N GLN A 133 13.03 -16.25 -8.85
CA GLN A 133 11.61 -16.22 -9.22
C GLN A 133 10.67 -16.33 -8.01
N VAL A 134 11.17 -16.02 -6.81
CA VAL A 134 10.38 -16.11 -5.58
C VAL A 134 9.17 -15.16 -5.64
N SER A 135 8.03 -15.66 -5.16
CA SER A 135 6.81 -14.87 -5.01
C SER A 135 7.04 -13.67 -4.09
N HIS A 136 6.66 -12.49 -4.55
CA HIS A 136 6.85 -11.25 -3.81
C HIS A 136 5.53 -10.51 -3.62
N ASN A 137 5.58 -9.47 -2.80
CA ASN A 137 4.40 -8.82 -2.23
C ASN A 137 3.80 -7.69 -3.09
N ALA A 138 4.30 -7.42 -4.30
CA ALA A 138 3.88 -6.26 -5.10
C ALA A 138 2.37 -6.22 -5.39
N ARG A 139 1.78 -7.37 -5.75
CA ARG A 139 0.33 -7.47 -6.02
C ARG A 139 -0.49 -7.25 -4.74
N LEU A 140 -0.03 -7.80 -3.62
CA LEU A 140 -0.71 -7.66 -2.33
C LEU A 140 -0.62 -6.20 -1.85
N GLY A 141 0.55 -5.57 -1.96
CA GLY A 141 0.74 -4.15 -1.64
C GLY A 141 -0.18 -3.24 -2.46
N PHE A 142 -0.37 -3.52 -3.75
CA PHE A 142 -1.30 -2.78 -4.59
C PHE A 142 -2.77 -2.86 -4.14
N VAL A 143 -3.22 -4.04 -3.68
CA VAL A 143 -4.56 -4.23 -3.13
C VAL A 143 -4.67 -3.52 -1.78
N GLY A 144 -3.70 -3.74 -0.90
CA GLY A 144 -3.71 -3.15 0.44
C GLY A 144 -3.61 -1.63 0.44
N ARG A 145 -2.87 -1.02 -0.51
CA ARG A 145 -2.87 0.44 -0.68
C ARG A 145 -4.26 0.99 -0.97
N ARG A 146 -5.04 0.31 -1.82
CA ARG A 146 -6.43 0.71 -2.10
C ARG A 146 -7.33 0.52 -0.88
N ALA A 147 -7.18 -0.61 -0.19
CA ALA A 147 -7.94 -0.89 1.03
C ALA A 147 -7.66 0.18 2.09
N LEU A 148 -6.38 0.48 2.37
CA LEU A 148 -5.94 1.52 3.28
C LEU A 148 -6.51 2.90 2.90
N ALA A 149 -6.43 3.28 1.63
CA ALA A 149 -6.97 4.52 1.12
C ALA A 149 -8.48 4.63 1.37
N ALA A 150 -9.24 3.57 1.07
CA ALA A 150 -10.68 3.54 1.27
C ALA A 150 -11.06 3.59 2.75
N TYR A 151 -10.42 2.77 3.60
CA TYR A 151 -10.72 2.72 5.03
C TYR A 151 -10.37 4.04 5.74
N MET A 152 -9.25 4.68 5.39
CA MET A 152 -8.89 6.00 5.92
C MET A 152 -9.90 7.07 5.49
N ALA A 153 -10.31 7.10 4.22
CA ALA A 153 -11.29 8.06 3.74
C ALA A 153 -12.65 7.87 4.43
N MET A 154 -13.11 6.63 4.59
CA MET A 154 -14.35 6.33 5.30
C MET A 154 -14.27 6.71 6.79
N PHE A 155 -13.12 6.47 7.44
CA PHE A 155 -12.89 6.88 8.82
C PHE A 155 -12.98 8.41 8.98
N VAL A 156 -12.25 9.17 8.16
CA VAL A 156 -12.28 10.64 8.23
C VAL A 156 -13.68 11.17 7.93
N HIS A 157 -14.35 10.63 6.91
CA HIS A 157 -15.71 11.05 6.54
C HIS A 157 -16.74 10.75 7.63
N SER A 158 -16.70 9.57 8.25
CA SER A 158 -17.60 9.21 9.36
C SER A 158 -17.33 10.02 10.63
N SER A 159 -16.08 10.44 10.84
CA SER A 159 -15.69 11.27 12.00
C SER A 159 -16.04 12.74 11.81
N MET A 160 -16.21 13.20 10.56
CA MET A 160 -16.53 14.58 10.21
C MET A 160 -17.82 14.64 9.38
N PRO A 161 -19.00 14.60 10.01
CA PRO A 161 -20.28 14.45 9.31
C PRO A 161 -20.71 15.70 8.52
N SER A 162 -20.08 16.86 8.76
CA SER A 162 -20.43 18.11 8.10
C SER A 162 -19.20 18.84 7.54
N THR A 163 -19.41 19.58 6.47
CA THR A 163 -18.39 20.46 5.87
C THR A 163 -17.86 21.48 6.89
N GLN A 164 -18.72 21.96 7.81
CA GLN A 164 -18.31 22.85 8.88
C GLN A 164 -17.35 22.17 9.86
N ALA A 165 -17.57 20.91 10.22
CA ALA A 165 -16.65 20.15 11.07
C ALA A 165 -15.28 19.98 10.41
N VAL A 166 -15.24 19.78 9.08
CA VAL A 166 -14.00 19.69 8.31
C VAL A 166 -13.21 21.01 8.32
N TYR A 167 -13.89 22.15 8.23
CA TYR A 167 -13.24 23.47 8.30
C TYR A 167 -12.85 23.88 9.71
N ALA A 168 -13.61 23.46 10.73
CA ALA A 168 -13.30 23.71 12.13
C ALA A 168 -12.15 22.84 12.66
N ALA A 169 -11.92 21.68 12.05
CA ALA A 169 -10.83 20.77 12.40
C ALA A 169 -9.45 21.38 12.04
N ASP A 170 -8.49 21.34 12.98
CA ASP A 170 -7.07 21.69 12.69
C ASP A 170 -6.40 20.65 11.77
N PHE A 171 -7.14 19.61 11.40
CA PHE A 171 -6.70 18.55 10.50
C PHE A 171 -6.12 19.07 9.17
N LEU A 172 -6.77 20.05 8.54
CA LEU A 172 -6.44 20.50 7.18
C LEU A 172 -5.23 21.43 7.10
N ARG A 173 -5.02 22.34 8.07
CA ARG A 173 -3.93 23.34 8.07
C ARG A 173 -3.74 24.08 6.74
N GLY A 174 -4.85 24.45 6.09
CA GLY A 174 -4.84 25.12 4.78
C GLY A 174 -4.52 24.22 3.59
N LYS A 175 -4.40 22.90 3.77
CA LYS A 175 -4.34 21.92 2.68
C LYS A 175 -5.72 21.37 2.36
N ASP A 176 -5.87 20.88 1.14
CA ASP A 176 -7.06 20.14 0.74
C ASP A 176 -7.12 18.76 1.44
N ILE A 177 -8.33 18.24 1.60
CA ILE A 177 -8.54 16.94 2.26
C ILE A 177 -7.84 15.80 1.50
N ALA A 178 -7.81 15.85 0.17
CA ALA A 178 -7.16 14.82 -0.64
C ALA A 178 -5.64 14.84 -0.43
N GLY A 179 -5.00 16.01 -0.52
CA GLY A 179 -3.57 16.16 -0.23
C GLY A 179 -3.18 15.76 1.20
N LYS A 180 -4.05 16.02 2.19
CA LYS A 180 -3.82 15.58 3.57
C LYS A 180 -3.92 14.06 3.71
N LEU A 181 -4.95 13.43 3.13
CA LEU A 181 -5.10 11.97 3.11
C LEU A 181 -3.94 11.30 2.37
N ASP A 182 -3.47 11.89 1.28
CA ASP A 182 -2.29 11.46 0.53
C ASP A 182 -1.01 11.50 1.36
N ALA A 183 -0.81 12.57 2.13
CA ALA A 183 0.33 12.68 3.03
C ALA A 183 0.29 11.63 4.15
N LEU A 184 -0.87 11.39 4.75
CA LEU A 184 -1.05 10.37 5.80
C LEU A 184 -0.79 8.95 5.29
N ARG A 185 -1.27 8.63 4.08
CA ARG A 185 -1.08 7.33 3.44
C ARG A 185 0.23 7.20 2.68
N HIS A 186 1.12 8.20 2.74
CA HIS A 186 2.38 8.11 2.04
C HIS A 186 3.19 6.93 2.59
N GLN A 187 3.66 6.06 1.70
CA GLN A 187 4.39 4.83 2.05
C GLN A 187 5.55 5.03 3.03
N ASN A 188 6.34 6.10 2.88
CA ASN A 188 7.42 6.44 3.81
C ASN A 188 6.90 6.69 5.23
N ASN A 189 5.74 7.34 5.37
CA ASN A 189 5.12 7.63 6.65
C ASN A 189 4.59 6.35 7.29
N ILE A 190 3.88 5.52 6.51
CA ILE A 190 3.41 4.21 6.96
C ILE A 190 4.59 3.33 7.41
N GLY A 191 5.67 3.29 6.64
CA GLY A 191 6.83 2.47 6.98
C GLY A 191 7.63 2.97 8.19
N ARG A 192 7.58 4.27 8.49
CA ARG A 192 8.18 4.86 9.70
C ARG A 192 7.30 4.68 10.94
N VAL A 193 5.99 4.78 10.78
CA VAL A 193 5.07 4.73 11.93
C VAL A 193 4.64 3.30 12.22
N VAL A 194 4.02 2.64 11.23
CA VAL A 194 3.52 1.27 11.38
C VAL A 194 4.64 0.27 11.23
N GLY A 195 5.49 0.45 10.20
CA GLY A 195 6.57 -0.49 9.90
C GLY A 195 7.61 -0.63 11.01
N ASP A 196 7.96 0.46 11.70
CA ASP A 196 8.89 0.43 12.84
C ASP A 196 8.25 -0.19 14.08
N ARG A 197 6.99 0.15 14.40
CA ARG A 197 6.27 -0.41 15.54
C ARG A 197 6.05 -1.92 15.40
N TRP A 198 5.81 -2.40 14.19
CA TRP A 198 5.70 -3.84 13.91
C TRP A 198 7.06 -4.52 13.74
N GLN A 199 8.17 -3.77 13.73
CA GLN A 199 9.52 -4.30 13.46
C GLN A 199 9.60 -5.09 12.15
N ILE A 200 8.84 -4.69 11.12
CA ILE A 200 8.79 -5.39 9.83
C ILE A 200 10.17 -5.47 9.18
N GLY A 201 10.99 -4.46 9.40
CA GLY A 201 12.33 -4.39 8.81
C GLY A 201 13.26 -5.52 9.24
N GLU A 202 13.02 -6.11 10.42
CA GLU A 202 13.81 -7.22 10.97
C GLU A 202 13.41 -8.59 10.43
N VAL A 203 12.20 -8.70 9.86
CA VAL A 203 11.65 -9.97 9.37
C VAL A 203 11.48 -9.99 7.86
N MET A 204 11.27 -8.84 7.20
CA MET A 204 11.00 -8.80 5.77
C MET A 204 12.22 -9.25 4.97
N ARG A 205 11.97 -10.01 3.91
CA ARG A 205 12.99 -10.42 2.94
C ARG A 205 13.13 -9.32 1.90
N TRP A 206 14.24 -8.60 1.94
CA TRP A 206 14.55 -7.53 1.00
C TRP A 206 16.06 -7.35 0.89
N ASP A 207 16.50 -6.80 -0.24
CA ASP A 207 17.90 -6.39 -0.43
C ASP A 207 18.00 -4.87 -0.53
N ASN A 208 19.03 -4.32 0.12
CA ASN A 208 19.48 -2.94 -0.10
C ASN A 208 20.00 -2.84 -1.53
N ASN A 209 19.22 -2.23 -2.41
CA ASN A 209 19.66 -2.04 -3.77
C ASN A 209 20.72 -0.93 -3.82
N GLU A 210 22.00 -1.29 -3.85
CA GLU A 210 23.13 -0.36 -3.97
C GLU A 210 23.07 0.50 -5.24
N THR A 211 22.36 0.03 -6.29
CA THR A 211 22.20 0.72 -7.59
C THR A 211 20.80 1.30 -7.83
N GLY A 212 19.87 1.18 -6.88
CA GLY A 212 18.43 1.33 -7.14
C GLY A 212 17.85 2.72 -6.89
N ARG A 213 17.17 3.27 -7.92
CA ARG A 213 16.29 4.46 -7.88
C ARG A 213 15.17 4.44 -6.82
N GLU A 214 14.92 3.29 -6.18
CA GLU A 214 13.98 3.12 -5.06
C GLU A 214 14.72 2.84 -3.74
N GLY A 215 15.72 3.65 -3.43
CA GLY A 215 16.46 3.60 -2.17
C GLY A 215 15.66 4.24 -1.03
N GLY A 216 15.01 3.42 -0.22
CA GLY A 216 14.34 3.91 0.99
C GLY A 216 13.81 2.79 1.85
N TYR A 217 14.54 2.46 2.92
CA TYR A 217 14.12 1.46 3.92
C TYR A 217 12.69 1.71 4.43
N ALA A 218 12.35 2.98 4.66
CA ALA A 218 11.00 3.40 5.03
C ALA A 218 9.95 3.06 3.96
N LYS A 219 10.26 3.29 2.67
CA LYS A 219 9.35 2.96 1.56
C LYS A 219 9.10 1.46 1.48
N VAL A 220 10.15 0.64 1.60
CA VAL A 220 10.05 -0.83 1.54
C VAL A 220 9.23 -1.36 2.72
N LYS A 221 9.48 -0.87 3.94
CA LYS A 221 8.62 -1.20 5.09
C LYS A 221 7.16 -0.82 4.84
N GLY A 222 6.90 0.38 4.32
CA GLY A 222 5.55 0.84 4.00
C GLY A 222 4.84 -0.04 2.96
N LEU A 223 5.54 -0.44 1.90
CA LEU A 223 5.05 -1.41 0.92
C LEU A 223 4.68 -2.75 1.56
N THR A 224 5.50 -3.22 2.50
CA THR A 224 5.22 -4.47 3.22
C THR A 224 4.01 -4.34 4.15
N VAL A 225 3.83 -3.21 4.84
CA VAL A 225 2.59 -2.93 5.61
C VAL A 225 1.36 -2.95 4.70
N GLU A 226 1.43 -2.28 3.54
CA GLU A 226 0.36 -2.34 2.54
C GLU A 226 0.09 -3.79 2.12
N ALA A 227 1.14 -4.59 1.90
CA ALA A 227 0.99 -5.99 1.52
C ALA A 227 0.37 -6.86 2.61
N VAL A 228 0.66 -6.61 3.90
CA VAL A 228 0.00 -7.31 5.01
C VAL A 228 -1.51 -7.07 4.95
N LEU A 229 -1.94 -5.81 4.83
CA LEU A 229 -3.36 -5.48 4.72
C LEU A 229 -3.99 -6.08 3.46
N GLY A 230 -3.27 -6.08 2.33
CA GLY A 230 -3.71 -6.74 1.10
C GLY A 230 -3.81 -8.27 1.24
N GLY A 231 -2.93 -8.89 2.01
CA GLY A 231 -2.97 -10.30 2.39
C GLY A 231 -4.22 -10.62 3.20
N VAL A 232 -4.52 -9.82 4.23
CA VAL A 232 -5.77 -9.94 5.01
C VAL A 232 -6.98 -9.80 4.08
N PHE A 233 -7.00 -8.77 3.23
CA PHE A 233 -8.12 -8.50 2.33
C PHE A 233 -8.39 -9.66 1.35
N THR A 234 -7.32 -10.24 0.78
CA THR A 234 -7.45 -11.31 -0.20
C THR A 234 -7.75 -12.67 0.42
N HIS A 235 -7.21 -12.96 1.61
CA HIS A 235 -7.37 -14.26 2.26
C HIS A 235 -8.59 -14.33 3.20
N LEU A 236 -8.80 -13.28 4.02
CA LEU A 236 -9.85 -13.22 5.04
C LEU A 236 -11.02 -12.30 4.65
N GLY A 237 -10.89 -11.56 3.54
CA GLY A 237 -11.93 -10.70 3.00
C GLY A 237 -11.92 -9.26 3.52
N SER A 238 -12.79 -8.43 2.93
CA SER A 238 -12.88 -6.99 3.25
C SER A 238 -13.24 -6.70 4.71
N PRO A 239 -14.22 -7.37 5.36
CA PRO A 239 -14.56 -7.09 6.76
C PRO A 239 -13.39 -7.34 7.72
N ALA A 240 -12.63 -8.42 7.50
CA ALA A 240 -11.44 -8.71 8.29
C ALA A 240 -10.33 -7.66 8.08
N ALA A 241 -10.12 -7.22 6.84
CA ALA A 241 -9.15 -6.16 6.54
C ALA A 241 -9.53 -4.81 7.15
N GLN A 242 -10.82 -4.45 7.12
CA GLN A 242 -11.31 -3.23 7.77
C GLN A 242 -11.08 -3.28 9.29
N ARG A 243 -11.39 -4.41 9.93
CA ARG A 243 -11.08 -4.61 11.36
C ARG A 243 -9.58 -4.52 11.62
N ALA A 244 -8.77 -5.17 10.80
CA ALA A 244 -7.31 -5.13 10.95
C ALA A 244 -6.77 -3.69 10.84
N TYR A 245 -7.32 -2.89 9.94
CA TYR A 245 -7.01 -1.47 9.82
C TYR A 245 -7.35 -0.71 11.11
N HIS A 246 -8.58 -0.84 11.62
CA HIS A 246 -9.01 -0.09 12.82
C HIS A 246 -8.32 -0.54 14.11
N LEU A 247 -7.93 -1.81 14.21
CA LEU A 247 -7.30 -2.37 15.41
C LEU A 247 -5.78 -2.18 15.43
N HIS A 248 -5.10 -2.30 14.29
CA HIS A 248 -3.62 -2.39 14.28
C HIS A 248 -2.93 -1.25 13.52
N ILE A 249 -3.59 -0.61 12.55
CA ILE A 249 -2.97 0.42 11.71
C ILE A 249 -3.38 1.82 12.17
N LEU A 250 -4.69 2.07 12.30
CA LEU A 250 -5.24 3.37 12.65
C LEU A 250 -4.70 3.90 13.99
N PRO A 251 -4.61 3.10 15.07
CA PRO A 251 -4.08 3.59 16.35
C PRO A 251 -2.66 4.11 16.25
N LEU A 252 -1.82 3.47 15.41
CA LEU A 252 -0.45 3.91 15.20
C LEU A 252 -0.38 5.21 14.40
N LEU A 253 -1.35 5.45 13.50
CA LEU A 253 -1.42 6.68 12.70
C LEU A 253 -2.02 7.88 13.46
N GLN A 254 -2.56 7.68 14.67
CA GLN A 254 -3.19 8.76 15.46
C GLN A 254 -2.25 9.94 15.71
N GLU A 255 -0.96 9.66 15.94
CA GLU A 255 0.08 10.69 16.12
C GLU A 255 0.18 11.65 14.90
N GLN A 256 -0.20 11.18 13.71
CA GLN A 256 -0.17 11.97 12.48
C GLN A 256 -1.48 12.72 12.20
N LEU A 257 -2.60 12.30 12.80
CA LEU A 257 -3.89 12.97 12.65
C LEU A 257 -3.85 14.37 13.27
N ARG A 258 -3.17 14.52 14.42
CA ARG A 258 -2.95 15.77 15.19
C ARG A 258 -4.21 16.51 15.67
N ASP A 259 -5.39 16.09 15.24
CA ASP A 259 -6.67 16.65 15.65
C ASP A 259 -7.25 15.80 16.80
N PRO A 260 -7.58 16.40 17.96
CA PRO A 260 -8.07 15.66 19.11
C PRO A 260 -9.40 14.94 18.84
N ALA A 261 -10.31 15.54 18.06
CA ALA A 261 -11.60 14.92 17.75
C ALA A 261 -11.43 13.67 16.88
N LEU A 262 -10.45 13.68 15.97
CA LEU A 262 -10.10 12.49 15.18
C LEU A 262 -9.41 11.42 16.02
N ILE A 263 -8.58 11.80 17.00
CA ILE A 263 -7.95 10.83 17.90
C ILE A 263 -9.01 10.13 18.73
N GLU A 264 -9.93 10.87 19.34
CA GLU A 264 -11.07 10.31 20.08
C GLU A 264 -11.97 9.44 19.19
N ALA A 265 -12.21 9.84 17.95
CA ALA A 265 -12.96 9.03 17.00
C ALA A 265 -12.23 7.71 16.66
N ALA A 266 -10.91 7.75 16.48
CA ALA A 266 -10.11 6.55 16.23
C ALA A 266 -10.15 5.58 17.40
N GLU A 267 -10.10 6.07 18.63
CA GLU A 267 -10.25 5.26 19.85
C GLU A 267 -11.64 4.62 19.94
N ARG A 268 -12.71 5.40 19.74
CA ARG A 268 -14.09 4.88 19.74
C ARG A 268 -14.29 3.76 18.70
N VAL A 269 -13.74 3.93 17.50
CA VAL A 269 -13.84 2.93 16.43
C VAL A 269 -13.03 1.67 16.77
N ARG A 270 -11.83 1.83 17.37
CA ARG A 270 -11.02 0.70 17.86
C ARG A 270 -11.79 -0.10 18.90
N ASP A 271 -12.35 0.57 19.92
CA ASP A 271 -13.05 -0.08 21.02
C ASP A 271 -14.32 -0.80 20.51
N SER A 272 -15.03 -0.19 19.55
CA SER A 272 -16.16 -0.83 18.85
C SER A 272 -15.73 -2.07 18.06
N ALA A 273 -14.58 -2.02 17.37
CA ALA A 273 -14.05 -3.15 16.62
C ALA A 273 -13.58 -4.31 17.51
N GLN A 274 -13.11 -4.02 18.73
CA GLN A 274 -12.77 -5.03 19.74
C GLN A 274 -14.01 -5.73 20.29
N GLY A 275 -15.07 -4.97 20.61
CA GLY A 275 -16.32 -5.53 21.13
C GLY A 275 -17.02 -6.50 20.17
N LEU A 276 -16.87 -6.30 18.86
CA LEU A 276 -17.42 -7.18 17.83
C LEU A 276 -16.65 -8.51 17.66
N GLY A 277 -15.49 -8.68 18.31
CA GLY A 277 -14.71 -9.92 18.31
C GLY A 277 -15.23 -10.99 19.28
N GLY A 278 -16.21 -10.67 20.13
CA GLY A 278 -16.72 -11.58 21.17
C GLY A 278 -17.79 -12.57 20.70
N VAL A 279 -18.59 -12.25 19.69
CA VAL A 279 -19.65 -13.13 19.20
C VAL A 279 -19.96 -12.77 17.75
N LEU A 280 -19.54 -13.61 16.81
CA LEU A 280 -20.27 -13.77 15.55
C LEU A 280 -20.93 -15.16 15.62
N PRO A 281 -22.28 -15.27 15.51
CA PRO A 281 -22.97 -16.55 15.43
C PRO A 281 -22.61 -17.33 14.17
#